data_AF-A0A7X9CBA2-F1
#
_entry.id   AF-A0A7X9CBA2-F1
#
_cell.length_a   1.000
_cell.length_b   1.000
_cell.length_c   1.000
_cell.angle_alpha   90.00
_cell.angle_beta   90.00
_cell.angle_gamma   90.00
#
_symmetry.space_group_name_H-M   'P 1'
#
loop_
_entity.id
_entity.type
_entity.pdbx_description
1 polymer ?
#
loop_
_entity_poly.entity_id
_entity_poly.type
_entity_poly.pdbx_seq_one_letter_code
_entity_poly.pdbx_strand_id
1 'polypeptide(L)'
;MLLALAGCAGPDSFESKLQERASDSDTFQLPPETDDGRHWQELLVMCPYDTEPEDVHPALSEAAAELDVSAEGSQWLLLRDDDEVATLTLSRSEVDFCAQPPPESVTYSPESRWEPEPRQGAATAVVPAE
;
A
#
# COMPACT_ATOMS: atom_id res chain seq x y z
N MET A 1 -16.62 11.83 -4.71
CA MET A 1 -16.24 11.81 -6.14
C MET A 1 -14.89 11.12 -6.20
N LEU A 2 -14.88 9.80 -6.42
CA LEU A 2 -13.66 9.01 -6.47
C LEU A 2 -12.85 9.36 -7.72
N LEU A 3 -11.69 9.99 -7.52
CA LEU A 3 -10.69 10.15 -8.56
C LEU A 3 -9.91 8.83 -8.64
N ALA A 4 -10.41 7.90 -9.44
CA ALA A 4 -9.61 6.77 -9.90
C ALA A 4 -8.50 7.33 -10.80
N LEU A 5 -7.32 7.54 -10.23
CA LEU A 5 -6.10 7.84 -10.96
C LEU A 5 -5.70 6.58 -11.74
N ALA A 6 -6.32 6.38 -12.90
CA ALA A 6 -5.69 5.61 -13.98
C ALA A 6 -4.53 6.46 -14.53
N GLY A 7 -3.50 6.65 -13.71
CA GLY A 7 -2.34 7.46 -14.02
C GLY A 7 -1.43 6.71 -14.98
N CYS A 8 -1.07 7.35 -16.09
CA CYS A 8 0.13 6.98 -16.82
C CYS A 8 1.31 6.99 -15.84
N ALA A 9 1.76 5.83 -15.39
CA ALA A 9 2.95 5.71 -14.55
C ALA A 9 4.15 6.27 -15.32
N GLY A 10 4.48 7.53 -15.05
CA GLY A 10 5.72 8.14 -15.49
C GLY A 10 6.87 7.65 -14.63
N PRO A 11 8.13 7.77 -15.08
CA PRO A 11 9.30 7.31 -14.34
C PRO A 11 9.46 7.91 -12.92
N ASP A 12 8.77 9.01 -12.62
CA ASP A 12 8.78 9.67 -11.31
C ASP A 12 7.55 9.38 -10.45
N SER A 13 6.67 8.44 -10.85
CA SER A 13 5.47 8.12 -10.07
C SER A 13 5.79 7.44 -8.75
N PHE A 14 4.84 7.48 -7.81
CA PHE A 14 4.92 6.81 -6.53
C PHE A 14 5.16 5.31 -6.72
N GLU A 15 4.45 4.72 -7.67
CA GLU A 15 4.57 3.32 -8.05
C GLU A 15 5.96 2.99 -8.60
N SER A 16 6.50 3.80 -9.53
CA SER A 16 7.84 3.56 -10.07
C SER A 16 8.94 3.71 -9.02
N LYS A 17 8.81 4.70 -8.12
CA LYS A 17 9.74 4.87 -6.98
C LYS A 17 9.66 3.70 -6.00
N LEU A 18 8.46 3.15 -5.78
CA LEU A 18 8.27 1.99 -4.93
C LEU A 18 8.92 0.74 -5.54
N GLN A 19 8.71 0.50 -6.83
CA GLN A 19 9.30 -0.63 -7.57
C GLN A 19 10.83 -0.57 -7.58
N GLU A 20 11.40 0.62 -7.80
CA GLU A 20 12.85 0.84 -7.74
C GLU A 20 13.41 0.43 -6.36
N ARG A 21 12.81 0.94 -5.28
CA ARG A 21 13.21 0.61 -3.90
C ARG A 21 13.08 -0.87 -3.58
N ALA A 22 11.99 -1.51 -4.02
CA ALA A 22 11.77 -2.94 -3.79
C ALA A 22 12.78 -3.82 -4.56
N SER A 23 13.28 -3.34 -5.70
CA SER A 23 14.22 -4.09 -6.56
C SER A 23 15.66 -4.11 -6.02
N ASP A 24 16.07 -3.09 -5.26
CA ASP A 24 17.44 -2.98 -4.72
C ASP A 24 17.76 -4.05 -3.65
N SER A 25 16.80 -4.89 -3.25
CA SER A 25 16.98 -6.02 -2.32
C SER A 25 17.41 -5.64 -0.89
N ASP A 26 17.43 -4.35 -0.57
CA ASP A 26 17.69 -3.80 0.76
C ASP A 26 16.38 -3.40 1.46
N THR A 27 16.41 -3.31 2.79
CA THR A 27 15.29 -2.74 3.56
C THR A 27 14.99 -1.31 3.12
N PHE A 28 13.73 -1.00 2.80
CA PHE A 28 13.30 0.30 2.30
C PHE A 28 12.13 0.88 3.10
N GLN A 29 11.83 2.16 2.85
CA GLN A 29 10.60 2.83 3.31
C GLN A 29 9.76 3.17 2.08
N LEU A 30 8.44 3.25 2.21
CA LEU A 30 7.61 3.80 1.13
C LEU A 30 7.90 5.30 0.93
N PRO A 31 7.67 5.86 -0.27
CA PRO A 31 7.72 7.31 -0.44
C PRO A 31 6.76 8.00 0.54
N PRO A 32 7.20 9.04 1.27
CA PRO A 32 6.38 9.71 2.29
C PRO A 32 5.33 10.68 1.70
N GLU A 33 5.27 10.77 0.37
CA GLU A 33 4.44 11.71 -0.37
C GLU A 33 3.94 11.01 -1.65
N THR A 34 2.67 11.21 -1.97
CA THR A 34 2.00 10.72 -3.19
C THR A 34 2.33 11.61 -4.40
N ASP A 35 1.97 11.18 -5.60
CA ASP A 35 2.26 11.93 -6.85
C ASP A 35 1.66 13.35 -6.89
N ASP A 36 0.58 13.58 -6.15
CA ASP A 36 -0.08 14.89 -6.03
C ASP A 36 0.59 15.82 -5.01
N GLY A 37 1.70 15.40 -4.38
CA GLY A 37 2.38 16.17 -3.34
C GLY A 37 1.75 16.07 -1.95
N ARG A 38 0.82 15.14 -1.73
CA ARG A 38 0.20 14.92 -0.41
C ARG A 38 1.05 13.97 0.42
N HIS A 39 1.37 14.40 1.64
CA HIS A 39 1.91 13.53 2.67
C HIS A 39 0.82 12.60 3.19
N TRP A 40 1.20 11.45 3.72
CA TRP A 40 0.27 10.53 4.37
C TRP A 40 0.77 10.20 5.77
N GLN A 41 -0.16 9.87 6.66
CA GLN A 41 0.09 9.61 8.07
C GLN A 41 -0.11 8.14 8.41
N GLU A 42 -1.10 7.50 7.77
CA GLU A 42 -1.38 6.08 7.91
C GLU A 42 -1.55 5.44 6.53
N LEU A 43 -1.05 4.22 6.41
CA LEU A 43 -1.20 3.38 5.23
C LEU A 43 -1.92 2.09 5.64
N LEU A 44 -3.01 1.76 4.94
CA LEU A 44 -3.61 0.44 4.98
C LEU A 44 -3.34 -0.30 3.67
N VAL A 45 -2.87 -1.53 3.76
CA VAL A 45 -2.74 -2.45 2.62
C VAL A 45 -4.00 -3.30 2.57
N MET A 46 -4.70 -3.30 1.43
CA MET A 46 -5.82 -4.19 1.15
C MET A 46 -5.42 -5.20 0.10
N CYS A 47 -5.66 -6.48 0.38
CA CYS A 47 -5.36 -7.61 -0.47
C CYS A 47 -6.61 -8.15 -1.17
N PRO A 48 -6.45 -8.91 -2.28
CA PRO A 48 -7.56 -9.62 -2.88
C PRO A 48 -8.25 -10.49 -1.84
N TYR A 49 -9.58 -10.46 -1.84
CA TYR A 49 -10.43 -11.23 -0.93
C TYR A 49 -10.37 -10.84 0.56
N ASP A 50 -9.68 -9.75 0.91
CA ASP A 50 -9.78 -9.22 2.26
C ASP A 50 -11.22 -8.80 2.56
N THR A 51 -11.61 -9.00 3.81
CA THR A 51 -12.84 -8.42 4.34
C THR A 51 -12.60 -6.97 4.73
N GLU A 52 -13.68 -6.22 4.93
CA GLU A 52 -13.60 -4.86 5.46
C GLU A 52 -12.74 -4.84 6.75
N PRO A 53 -11.77 -3.93 6.86
CA PRO A 53 -10.88 -3.88 8.01
C PRO A 53 -11.64 -3.43 9.27
N GLU A 54 -11.51 -4.21 10.34
CA GLU A 54 -12.00 -3.83 11.67
C GLU A 54 -10.88 -3.04 12.41
N ASP A 55 -11.26 -2.14 13.33
CA ASP A 55 -10.34 -1.38 14.19
C ASP A 55 -9.34 -0.43 13.49
N VAL A 56 -9.63 0.02 12.27
CA VAL A 56 -8.90 1.09 11.57
C VAL A 56 -9.64 2.43 11.61
N HIS A 57 -8.99 3.51 11.17
CA HIS A 57 -9.64 4.82 11.05
C HIS A 57 -10.90 4.75 10.16
N PRO A 58 -12.02 5.43 10.52
CA PRO A 58 -13.27 5.34 9.75
C PRO A 58 -13.12 5.71 8.28
N ALA A 59 -12.29 6.71 7.95
CA ALA A 59 -12.01 7.08 6.56
C ALA A 59 -11.34 5.96 5.76
N LEU A 60 -10.46 5.16 6.38
CA LEU A 60 -9.82 4.01 5.74
C LEU A 60 -10.82 2.86 5.56
N SER A 61 -11.66 2.60 6.55
CA SER A 61 -12.73 1.59 6.47
C SER A 61 -13.74 1.94 5.37
N GLU A 62 -14.19 3.20 5.29
CA GLU A 62 -15.10 3.67 4.23
C GLU A 62 -14.45 3.54 2.85
N ALA A 63 -13.20 3.98 2.69
CA ALA A 63 -12.48 3.83 1.43
C ALA A 63 -12.24 2.37 1.04
N ALA A 64 -12.00 1.48 2.01
CA ALA A 64 -11.83 0.04 1.77
C ALA A 64 -13.14 -0.62 1.31
N ALA A 65 -14.29 -0.20 1.86
CA ALA A 65 -15.60 -0.70 1.48
C ALA A 65 -15.99 -0.35 0.03
N GLU A 66 -15.40 0.71 -0.54
CA GLU A 66 -15.62 1.11 -1.93
C GLU A 66 -14.74 0.32 -2.93
N LEU A 67 -13.78 -0.48 -2.46
CA LEU A 67 -12.88 -1.26 -3.32
C LEU A 67 -13.55 -2.52 -3.86
N ASP A 68 -13.34 -2.77 -5.15
CA ASP A 68 -13.65 -4.07 -5.76
C ASP A 68 -12.46 -5.03 -5.56
N VAL A 69 -12.37 -5.63 -4.36
CA VAL A 69 -11.28 -6.54 -3.96
C VAL A 69 -11.33 -7.93 -4.61
N SER A 70 -12.14 -8.11 -5.66
CA SER A 70 -12.30 -9.39 -6.36
C SER A 70 -11.17 -9.69 -7.37
N ALA A 71 -10.27 -8.74 -7.62
CA ALA A 71 -9.20 -8.87 -8.60
C ALA A 71 -7.92 -9.51 -8.00
N GLU A 72 -7.69 -10.80 -8.28
CA GLU A 72 -6.57 -11.59 -7.73
C GLU A 72 -5.16 -11.04 -7.97
N GLY A 73 -4.99 -10.27 -9.06
CA GLY A 73 -3.70 -9.73 -9.49
C GLY A 73 -3.40 -8.33 -8.95
N SER A 74 -4.33 -7.71 -8.22
CA SER A 74 -4.19 -6.34 -7.72
C SER A 74 -4.07 -6.32 -6.21
N GLN A 75 -3.52 -5.24 -5.68
CA GLN A 75 -3.61 -4.88 -4.27
C GLN A 75 -3.83 -3.37 -4.20
N TRP A 76 -4.27 -2.88 -3.05
CA TRP A 76 -4.57 -1.47 -2.87
C TRP A 76 -3.83 -0.91 -1.67
N LEU A 77 -3.20 0.24 -1.86
CA LEU A 77 -2.63 1.06 -0.80
C LEU A 77 -3.57 2.21 -0.54
N LEU A 78 -4.13 2.27 0.66
CA LEU A 78 -5.01 3.36 1.10
C LEU A 78 -4.18 4.25 2.02
N LEU A 79 -3.76 5.39 1.49
CA LEU A 79 -2.92 6.38 2.16
C LEU A 79 -3.81 7.46 2.76
N ARG A 80 -3.93 7.48 4.08
CA ARG A 80 -4.72 8.47 4.82
C ARG A 80 -3.87 9.70 5.16
N ASP A 81 -4.42 10.87 4.91
CA ASP A 81 -3.97 12.15 5.43
C ASP A 81 -5.16 12.86 6.09
N ASP A 82 -5.15 12.97 7.42
CA ASP A 82 -6.32 13.41 8.21
C ASP A 82 -7.61 12.66 7.81
N ASP A 83 -8.63 13.35 7.31
CA ASP A 83 -9.91 12.75 6.90
C ASP A 83 -9.96 12.35 5.41
N GLU A 84 -8.86 12.56 4.67
CA GLU A 84 -8.77 12.24 3.25
C GLU A 84 -8.00 10.93 3.02
N VAL A 85 -8.45 10.14 2.05
CA VAL A 85 -7.77 8.90 1.65
C VAL A 85 -7.45 8.94 0.16
N ALA A 86 -6.19 8.68 -0.18
CA ALA A 86 -5.76 8.40 -1.53
C ALA A 86 -5.64 6.89 -1.71
N THR A 87 -6.21 6.36 -2.79
CA THR A 87 -6.12 4.94 -3.13
C THR A 87 -5.19 4.75 -4.32
N LEU A 88 -4.18 3.90 -4.14
CA LEU A 88 -3.32 3.43 -5.23
C LEU A 88 -3.57 1.95 -5.48
N THR A 89 -3.81 1.59 -6.74
CA THR A 89 -3.91 0.20 -7.17
C THR A 89 -2.59 -0.25 -7.74
N LEU A 90 -2.02 -1.33 -7.21
CA LEU A 90 -0.73 -1.88 -7.64
C LEU A 90 -0.90 -3.30 -8.19
N SER A 91 -0.08 -3.66 -9.18
CA SER A 91 0.02 -5.05 -9.63
C SER A 91 0.84 -5.86 -8.64
N ARG A 92 0.30 -7.01 -8.21
CA ARG A 92 1.02 -7.98 -7.37
C ARG A 92 2.19 -8.65 -8.07
N SER A 93 2.28 -8.54 -9.39
CA SER A 93 3.43 -9.06 -10.15
C SER A 93 4.69 -8.20 -10.03
N GLU A 94 4.56 -6.96 -9.57
CA GLU A 94 5.66 -5.99 -9.51
C GLU A 94 6.20 -5.88 -8.07
N VAL A 95 5.30 -5.68 -7.11
CA VAL A 95 5.56 -5.78 -5.67
C VAL A 95 4.38 -6.50 -5.05
N ASP A 96 4.56 -7.44 -4.11
CA ASP A 96 3.45 -8.15 -3.45
C ASP A 96 3.49 -7.97 -1.93
N PHE A 97 2.75 -6.99 -1.41
CA PHE A 97 2.54 -6.83 0.04
C PHE A 97 1.58 -7.88 0.62
N CYS A 98 0.85 -8.58 -0.25
CA CYS A 98 -0.17 -9.55 0.10
C CYS A 98 0.33 -11.00 0.10
N ALA A 99 1.63 -11.22 -0.11
CA ALA A 99 2.23 -12.55 -0.05
C ALA A 99 2.22 -13.14 1.37
N GLN A 100 2.34 -12.27 2.38
CA GLN A 100 2.32 -12.63 3.80
C GLN A 100 1.45 -11.63 4.58
N PRO A 101 0.11 -11.67 4.39
CA PRO A 101 -0.76 -10.71 5.05
C PRO A 101 -0.72 -10.92 6.58
N PRO A 102 -0.78 -9.84 7.36
CA PRO A 102 -0.91 -9.95 8.81
C PRO A 102 -2.21 -10.69 9.18
N PRO A 103 -2.27 -11.34 10.36
CA PRO A 103 -3.47 -12.06 10.81
C PRO A 103 -4.67 -11.13 11.10
N GLU A 104 -4.42 -9.83 11.23
CA GLU A 104 -5.39 -8.78 11.52
C GLU A 104 -5.08 -7.53 10.68
N SER A 105 -6.07 -6.65 10.50
CA SER A 105 -5.90 -5.39 9.79
C SER A 105 -4.95 -4.48 10.56
N VAL A 106 -3.85 -4.08 9.92
CA VAL A 106 -2.82 -3.22 10.51
C VAL A 106 -2.60 -2.00 9.63
N THR A 107 -2.42 -0.83 10.25
CA THR A 107 -1.96 0.38 9.56
C THR A 107 -0.46 0.61 9.79
N TYR A 108 0.18 1.22 8.80
CA TYR A 108 1.61 1.52 8.79
C TYR A 108 1.85 3.02 8.76
N SER A 109 2.98 3.49 9.28
CA SER A 109 3.38 4.90 9.21
C SER A 109 4.42 5.12 8.10
N PRO A 110 4.70 6.37 7.69
CA PRO A 110 5.76 6.68 6.72
C PRO A 110 7.15 6.20 7.13
N GLU A 111 7.36 6.01 8.43
CA GLU A 111 8.63 5.54 8.98
C GLU A 111 8.76 4.01 8.95
N SER A 112 7.65 3.29 8.73
CA SER A 112 7.63 1.83 8.62
C SER A 112 8.59 1.35 7.54
N ARG A 113 9.37 0.33 7.89
CA ARG A 113 10.37 -0.28 7.02
C ARG A 113 9.84 -1.57 6.42
N TRP A 114 10.32 -1.92 5.24
CA TRP A 114 9.87 -3.05 4.45
C TRP A 114 11.08 -3.81 3.94
N GLU A 115 11.05 -5.13 4.04
CA GLU A 115 12.07 -6.01 3.50
C GLU A 115 11.57 -6.64 2.20
N PRO A 116 12.29 -6.48 1.07
CA PRO A 116 11.96 -7.18 -0.16
C PRO A 116 12.31 -8.66 -0.03
N GLU A 117 11.38 -9.54 -0.38
CA GLU A 117 11.59 -10.97 -0.37
C GLU A 117 12.22 -11.45 -1.70
N PRO A 118 13.41 -12.06 -1.66
CA PRO A 118 14.24 -12.29 -2.84
C PRO A 118 13.72 -13.34 -3.82
N ARG A 119 12.57 -14.00 -3.55
CA ARG A 119 12.05 -15.07 -4.41
C ARG A 119 10.75 -14.75 -5.13
N GLN A 120 10.03 -13.69 -4.76
CA GLN A 120 8.66 -13.48 -5.27
C GLN A 120 8.28 -12.01 -5.51
N GLY A 121 9.20 -11.06 -5.35
CA GLY A 121 8.85 -9.64 -5.43
C GLY A 121 7.92 -9.20 -4.29
N ALA A 122 7.76 -10.02 -3.26
CA ALA A 122 6.98 -9.67 -2.09
C ALA A 122 7.72 -8.65 -1.23
N ALA A 123 6.99 -7.84 -0.48
CA ALA A 123 7.57 -6.93 0.50
C ALA A 123 6.82 -7.07 1.82
N THR A 124 7.56 -7.34 2.89
CA THR A 124 6.97 -7.57 4.21
C THR A 124 7.39 -6.43 5.15
N ALA A 125 6.44 -5.91 5.91
CA ALA A 125 6.73 -4.88 6.89
C ALA A 125 7.66 -5.43 7.98
N VAL A 126 8.74 -4.71 8.23
CA VAL A 126 9.64 -4.96 9.36
C VAL A 126 8.94 -4.43 10.61
N VAL A 127 8.17 -5.31 11.26
CA VAL A 127 7.64 -5.01 12.59
C VAL A 127 8.85 -5.02 13.53
N PRO A 128 9.21 -3.90 14.19
CA PRO A 128 10.27 -3.93 15.19
C PRO A 128 9.87 -4.92 16.28
N ALA A 129 10.73 -5.92 16.53
CA ALA A 129 10.54 -6.83 17.66
C ALA A 129 10.52 -6.00 18.95
N GLU A 130 9.43 -6.13 19.71
CA GLU A 130 9.25 -5.48 21.02
C GLU A 130 10.33 -5.88 22.05
#